data_AF-A0A453QJB8-F1
#
_entry.id   AF-A0A453QJB8-F1
#
_cell.length_a   1.000
_cell.length_b   1.000
_cell.length_c   1.000
_cell.angle_alpha   90.00
_cell.angle_beta   90.00
_cell.angle_gamma   90.00
#
_symmetry.space_group_name_H-M   'P 1'
#
loop_
_entity.id
_entity.type
_entity.pdbx_description
1 polymer ?
#
loop_
_entity_poly.entity_id
_entity_poly.type
_entity_poly.pdbx_seq_one_letter_code
_entity_poly.pdbx_strand_id
1 'polypeptide(L)'
;MPPHIFPVYLVLVLYATSMSIMVMRASTNETMIPLGSSINTSTTKSWFSSSGRFAFGFYPDGEAFAIGVRLVSGDTSIIVWTANRDDPPISGGSITLGYSGILQWSRTPLTPGTQRNPISDSSTP
;
A
#
# COMPACT_ATOMS: atom_id res chain seq x y z
N MET A 1 -26.89 33.73 25.53
CA MET A 1 -26.48 32.31 25.37
C MET A 1 -25.90 31.84 26.69
N PRO A 2 -26.31 30.68 27.24
CA PRO A 2 -25.86 30.26 28.57
C PRO A 2 -24.35 30.02 28.59
N PRO A 3 -23.61 30.52 29.61
CA PRO A 3 -22.14 30.48 29.66
C PRO A 3 -21.54 29.07 29.71
N HIS A 4 -22.35 28.05 29.99
CA HIS A 4 -21.95 26.65 30.08
C HIS A 4 -22.03 25.90 28.74
N ILE A 5 -22.64 26.46 27.70
CA ILE A 5 -22.74 25.80 26.39
C ILE A 5 -21.39 25.81 25.66
N PHE A 6 -20.62 26.89 25.79
CA PHE A 6 -19.32 27.03 25.15
C PHE A 6 -18.29 25.96 25.58
N PRO A 7 -18.07 25.68 26.89
CA PRO A 7 -17.14 24.64 27.30
C PRO A 7 -17.62 23.23 26.91
N VAL A 8 -18.94 22.97 26.94
CA VAL A 8 -19.50 21.68 26.52
C VAL A 8 -19.29 21.44 25.02
N TYR A 9 -19.53 22.46 24.19
CA TYR A 9 -19.31 22.39 22.76
C TYR A 9 -17.83 22.19 22.42
N LEU A 10 -16.92 22.89 23.09
CA LEU A 10 -15.48 22.73 22.92
C LEU A 10 -15.02 21.31 23.25
N VAL A 11 -15.49 20.73 24.36
CA VAL A 11 -15.19 19.34 24.73
C VAL A 11 -15.73 18.35 23.70
N LEU A 12 -16.93 18.59 23.16
CA LEU A 12 -17.51 17.75 22.10
C LEU A 12 -16.68 17.77 20.82
N VAL A 13 -16.19 18.96 20.41
CA VAL A 13 -15.36 19.13 19.21
C VAL A 13 -13.98 18.47 19.40
N LEU A 14 -13.37 18.61 20.59
CA LEU A 14 -12.11 17.94 20.92
C LEU A 14 -12.25 16.41 20.96
N TYR A 15 -13.39 15.90 21.45
CA TYR A 15 -13.70 14.47 21.43
C TYR A 15 -13.97 13.94 20.01
N ALA A 16 -14.69 14.69 19.17
CA ALA A 16 -14.95 14.30 17.79
C ALA A 16 -13.68 14.31 16.92
N THR A 17 -12.79 15.28 17.14
CA THR A 17 -11.50 15.36 16.42
C THR A 17 -10.52 14.29 16.88
N SER A 18 -10.50 13.92 18.18
CA SER A 18 -9.65 12.83 18.67
C SER A 18 -10.06 11.46 18.13
N MET A 19 -11.37 11.19 17.98
CA MET A 19 -11.88 9.98 17.32
C MET A 19 -11.53 9.93 15.82
N SER A 20 -11.42 11.09 15.16
CA SER A 20 -11.08 11.17 13.73
C SER A 20 -9.59 10.85 13.45
N ILE A 21 -8.70 11.02 14.43
CA ILE A 21 -7.25 10.78 14.29
C ILE A 21 -6.92 9.29 14.41
N MET A 22 -7.82 8.47 14.97
CA MET A 22 -7.63 7.02 15.12
C MET A 22 -8.20 6.22 13.94
N VAL A 23 -8.07 6.71 12.71
CA VAL A 23 -8.13 5.81 11.54
C VAL A 23 -6.73 5.29 11.31
N MET A 24 -6.29 4.38 12.18
CA MET A 24 -5.20 3.48 11.84
C MET A 24 -5.58 2.83 10.51
N ARG A 25 -4.73 2.94 9.50
CA ARG A 25 -4.81 2.08 8.31
C ARG A 25 -4.64 0.66 8.83
N ALA A 26 -5.74 -0.01 9.14
CA ALA A 26 -5.77 -1.43 9.39
C ALA A 26 -5.49 -2.13 8.06
N SER A 27 -4.23 -2.10 7.63
CA SER A 27 -3.73 -3.20 6.81
C SER A 27 -3.83 -4.41 7.72
N THR A 28 -4.60 -5.40 7.30
CA THR A 28 -4.55 -6.72 7.91
C THR A 28 -3.06 -7.08 8.04
N ASN A 29 -2.59 -7.25 9.28
CA ASN A 29 -1.25 -7.79 9.56
C ASN A 29 -1.27 -9.27 9.14
N GLU A 30 -1.41 -9.49 7.83
CA GLU A 30 -1.36 -10.81 7.23
C GLU A 30 0.10 -11.22 7.27
N THR A 31 0.45 -11.92 8.35
CA THR A 31 1.77 -12.54 8.51
C THR A 31 2.03 -13.61 7.46
N MET A 32 0.99 -14.00 6.71
CA MET A 32 1.01 -14.97 5.63
C MET A 32 0.27 -14.38 4.44
N ILE A 33 0.85 -14.49 3.25
CA ILE A 33 0.22 -14.08 1.98
C ILE A 33 -0.22 -15.36 1.26
N PRO A 34 -1.51 -15.72 1.27
CA PRO A 34 -1.99 -16.92 0.57
C PRO A 34 -1.77 -16.84 -0.94
N LEU A 35 -1.62 -18.00 -1.59
CA LEU A 35 -1.67 -18.07 -3.05
C LEU A 35 -3.03 -17.56 -3.57
N GLY A 36 -3.01 -16.84 -4.68
CA GLY A 36 -4.16 -16.12 -5.23
C GLY A 36 -4.37 -14.72 -4.66
N SER A 37 -3.63 -14.34 -3.62
CA SER A 37 -3.71 -12.99 -3.03
C SER A 37 -3.29 -11.92 -4.01
N SER A 38 -3.96 -10.77 -3.93
CA SER A 38 -3.71 -9.64 -4.82
C SER A 38 -3.85 -8.31 -4.10
N ILE A 39 -2.98 -7.35 -4.46
CA ILE A 39 -3.07 -5.94 -4.09
C ILE A 39 -3.13 -5.10 -5.36
N ASN A 40 -3.77 -3.94 -5.29
CA ASN A 40 -3.90 -3.03 -6.43
C ASN A 40 -3.69 -1.59 -5.98
N THR A 41 -3.50 -0.69 -6.95
CA THR A 41 -3.24 0.73 -6.69
C THR A 41 -4.44 1.47 -6.08
N SER A 42 -5.67 0.95 -6.22
CA SER A 42 -6.90 1.59 -5.72
C SER A 42 -7.20 1.30 -4.25
N THR A 43 -6.76 0.17 -3.71
CA THR A 43 -7.13 -0.27 -2.35
C THR A 43 -6.19 0.26 -1.25
N THR A 44 -5.10 0.95 -1.61
CA THR A 44 -4.03 1.39 -0.69
C THR A 44 -3.42 0.27 0.17
N LYS A 45 -3.72 -1.00 -0.14
CA LYS A 45 -3.23 -2.17 0.60
C LYS A 45 -1.77 -2.46 0.27
N SER A 46 -1.06 -2.99 1.25
CA SER A 46 0.32 -3.45 1.11
C SER A 46 0.49 -4.70 1.97
N TRP A 47 1.42 -5.59 1.60
CA TRP A 47 1.76 -6.74 2.42
C TRP A 47 2.83 -6.36 3.42
N PHE A 48 2.48 -6.41 4.70
CA PHE A 48 3.38 -6.06 5.78
C PHE A 48 4.14 -7.28 6.29
N SER A 49 5.42 -7.10 6.61
CA SER A 49 6.16 -8.07 7.41
C SER A 49 5.51 -8.24 8.79
N SER A 50 5.70 -9.38 9.45
CA SER A 50 5.16 -9.63 10.80
C SER A 50 5.59 -8.58 11.84
N SER A 51 6.74 -7.92 11.64
CA SER A 51 7.23 -6.84 12.50
C SER A 51 6.52 -5.49 12.28
N GLY A 52 5.75 -5.35 11.20
CA GLY A 52 5.21 -4.07 10.74
C GLY A 52 6.25 -3.09 10.17
N ARG A 53 7.55 -3.41 10.25
CA ARG A 53 8.63 -2.49 9.83
C ARG A 53 8.86 -2.45 8.34
N PHE A 54 8.47 -3.49 7.60
CA PHE A 54 8.57 -3.52 6.14
C PHE A 54 7.20 -3.70 5.52
N ALA A 55 6.96 -3.01 4.42
CA ALA A 55 5.77 -3.16 3.59
C ALA A 55 6.17 -3.32 2.13
N PHE A 56 5.67 -4.38 1.50
CA PHE A 56 5.79 -4.61 0.06
C PHE A 56 4.51 -4.22 -0.66
N GLY A 57 4.65 -3.56 -1.81
CA GLY A 57 3.53 -3.23 -2.69
C GLY A 57 3.76 -1.95 -3.47
N PHE A 58 2.66 -1.30 -3.85
CA PHE A 58 2.71 -0.02 -4.56
C PHE A 58 3.11 1.13 -3.63
N TYR A 59 3.93 2.04 -4.13
CA TYR A 59 4.21 3.33 -3.51
C TYR A 59 4.12 4.45 -4.56
N PRO A 60 3.75 5.68 -4.18
CA PRO A 60 3.67 6.80 -5.11
C PRO A 60 5.05 7.18 -5.66
N ASP A 61 5.12 7.38 -6.96
CA ASP A 61 6.29 7.93 -7.67
C ASP A 61 5.80 9.00 -8.66
N GLY A 62 5.86 10.26 -8.23
CA GLY A 62 5.19 11.38 -8.91
C GLY A 62 3.66 11.21 -8.90
N GLU A 63 3.05 11.30 -10.08
CA GLU A 63 1.61 11.12 -10.30
C GLU A 63 1.20 9.65 -10.52
N ALA A 64 2.17 8.73 -10.45
CA ALA A 64 2.01 7.31 -10.75
C ALA A 64 2.50 6.45 -9.57
N PHE A 65 2.66 5.15 -9.81
CA PHE A 65 3.07 4.19 -8.81
C PHE A 65 4.26 3.37 -9.28
N ALA A 66 5.19 3.12 -8.35
CA ALA A 66 6.22 2.09 -8.49
C ALA A 66 5.92 0.93 -7.53
N ILE A 67 6.60 -0.19 -7.73
CA ILE A 67 6.47 -1.37 -6.86
C ILE A 67 7.75 -1.53 -6.08
N GLY A 68 7.65 -1.75 -4.77
CA GLY A 68 8.85 -1.87 -3.95
C GLY A 68 8.60 -2.34 -2.53
N VAL A 69 9.69 -2.31 -1.77
CA VAL A 69 9.70 -2.51 -0.32
C VAL A 69 10.03 -1.19 0.34
N ARG A 70 9.20 -0.79 1.30
CA ARG A 70 9.42 0.38 2.15
C ARG A 70 9.67 -0.04 3.60
N LEU A 71 10.63 0.60 4.24
CA LEU A 71 10.83 0.57 5.69
C LEU A 71 9.91 1.61 6.33
N VAL A 72 9.02 1.18 7.21
CA VAL A 72 8.04 2.00 7.92
C VAL A 72 8.56 2.32 9.33
N SER A 73 8.55 3.60 9.67
CA SER A 73 8.99 4.13 10.98
C SER A 73 8.05 5.25 11.43
N GLY A 74 7.05 4.89 12.23
CA GLY A 74 5.96 5.80 12.58
C GLY A 74 5.24 6.29 11.32
N ASP A 75 5.13 7.61 11.16
CA ASP A 75 4.50 8.26 10.00
C ASP A 75 5.42 8.41 8.79
N THR A 76 6.68 7.99 8.91
CA THR A 76 7.67 8.08 7.83
C THR A 76 7.92 6.73 7.18
N SER A 77 8.22 6.74 5.88
CA SER A 77 8.65 5.55 5.18
C SER A 77 9.82 5.82 4.24
N ILE A 78 10.79 4.90 4.21
CA ILE A 78 11.96 4.95 3.33
C ILE A 78 11.85 3.81 2.31
N ILE A 79 12.07 4.10 1.03
CA ILE A 79 12.14 3.04 0.01
C ILE A 79 13.49 2.34 0.13
N VAL A 80 13.47 1.02 0.35
CA VAL A 80 14.69 0.20 0.49
C VAL A 80 14.95 -0.69 -0.71
N TRP A 81 13.94 -0.93 -1.54
CA TRP A 81 14.05 -1.66 -2.80
C TRP A 81 12.92 -1.29 -3.74
N THR A 82 13.22 -1.23 -5.04
CA THR A 82 12.27 -0.94 -6.13
C THR A 82 12.39 -2.01 -7.20
N ALA A 83 11.27 -2.63 -7.56
CA ALA A 83 11.19 -3.57 -8.67
C ALA A 83 11.33 -2.81 -10.00
N ASN A 84 12.07 -3.38 -10.95
CA ASN A 84 12.23 -2.81 -12.30
C ASN A 84 12.52 -1.30 -12.26
N ARG A 85 13.50 -0.89 -11.45
CA ARG A 85 13.75 0.53 -11.13
C ARG A 85 13.98 1.44 -12.35
N ASP A 86 14.40 0.85 -13.47
CA ASP A 86 14.69 1.55 -14.72
C ASP A 86 13.44 1.63 -15.63
N ASP A 87 12.36 0.92 -15.29
CA ASP A 87 11.07 1.01 -15.97
C ASP A 87 10.30 2.26 -15.54
N PRO A 88 9.47 2.84 -16.44
CA PRO A 88 8.64 3.98 -16.07
C PRO A 88 7.57 3.59 -15.03
N PRO A 89 7.21 4.52 -14.13
CA PRO A 89 6.10 4.35 -13.19
C PRO A 89 4.78 4.00 -13.89
N ILE A 90 3.92 3.27 -13.18
CA ILE A 90 2.64 2.78 -13.71
C ILE A 90 1.47 3.59 -13.13
N SER A 91 0.56 4.02 -13.99
CA SER A 91 -0.63 4.80 -13.57
C SER A 91 -1.63 3.99 -12.74
N GLY A 92 -1.63 2.67 -12.91
CA GLY A 92 -2.49 1.77 -12.18
C GLY A 92 -2.16 0.32 -12.48
N GLY A 93 -2.48 -0.55 -11.52
CA GLY A 93 -2.16 -1.95 -11.69
C GLY A 93 -2.50 -2.82 -10.49
N SER A 94 -2.07 -4.06 -10.59
CA SER A 94 -2.25 -5.08 -9.57
C SER A 94 -1.01 -5.97 -9.46
N ILE A 95 -0.64 -6.33 -8.24
CA ILE A 95 0.35 -7.35 -7.91
C ILE A 95 -0.40 -8.56 -7.39
N THR A 96 -0.06 -9.75 -7.88
CA THR A 96 -0.72 -11.00 -7.51
C THR A 96 0.32 -12.07 -7.23
N LEU A 97 0.17 -12.76 -6.11
CA LEU A 97 0.88 -14.01 -5.86
C LEU A 97 0.07 -15.13 -6.51
N GLY A 98 0.51 -15.62 -7.67
CA GLY A 98 -0.22 -16.64 -8.42
C GLY A 98 -0.22 -18.01 -7.71
N TYR A 99 -1.15 -18.88 -8.07
CA TYR A 99 -1.17 -20.27 -7.56
C TYR A 99 0.06 -21.10 -7.95
N SER A 100 0.85 -20.64 -8.93
CA SER A 100 2.16 -21.19 -9.28
C SER A 100 3.29 -20.77 -8.33
N GLY A 101 3.02 -19.91 -7.34
CA GLY A 101 4.04 -19.35 -6.46
C GLY A 101 4.82 -18.17 -7.06
N ILE A 102 4.48 -17.75 -8.28
CA ILE A 102 5.13 -16.62 -8.94
C ILE A 102 4.46 -15.31 -8.52
N LEU A 103 5.30 -14.37 -8.09
CA LEU A 103 4.89 -13.00 -7.83
C LEU A 103 4.94 -12.18 -9.11
N GLN A 104 3.79 -11.63 -9.52
CA GLN A 104 3.59 -11.02 -10.83
C GLN A 104 2.76 -9.74 -10.74
N TRP A 105 2.96 -8.83 -11.68
CA TRP A 105 2.28 -7.54 -11.74
C TRP A 105 1.62 -7.30 -13.11
N SER A 106 0.62 -6.43 -13.16
CA SER A 106 -0.08 -6.04 -14.39
C SER A 106 -0.54 -4.58 -14.35
N ARG A 107 -0.66 -3.95 -15.52
CA ARG A 107 -1.18 -2.58 -15.68
C ARG A 107 -2.70 -2.56 -15.81
N THR A 108 -3.32 -1.46 -15.40
CA THR A 108 -4.74 -1.15 -15.65
C THR A 108 -4.84 0.05 -16.59
N PRO A 109 -5.66 0.00 -17.67
CA PRO A 109 -6.47 -1.13 -18.12
C PRO A 109 -5.61 -2.31 -18.60
N LEU A 110 -6.09 -3.54 -18.39
CA LEU A 110 -5.47 -4.72 -18.98
C LEU A 110 -5.66 -4.65 -20.49
N THR A 111 -4.59 -4.38 -21.25
CA THR A 111 -4.67 -4.46 -22.71
C THR A 111 -4.90 -5.93 -23.09
N PRO A 112 -5.90 -6.27 -23.92
CA PRO A 112 -6.17 -7.64 -24.34
C PRO A 112 -4.89 -8.31 -24.87
N GLY A 113 -4.52 -9.46 -24.30
CA GLY A 113 -3.28 -10.17 -24.62
C GLY A 113 -2.06 -9.79 -23.77
N THR A 114 -2.18 -8.84 -22.82
CA THR A 114 -1.09 -8.53 -21.88
C THR A 114 -0.99 -9.62 -20.83
N GLN A 115 0.12 -10.36 -20.89
CA GLN A 115 0.52 -11.31 -19.86
C GLN A 115 0.92 -10.55 -18.59
N ARG A 116 0.71 -11.15 -17.42
CA ARG A 116 1.23 -10.63 -16.16
C ARG A 116 2.74 -10.80 -16.14
N ASN A 117 3.45 -9.75 -15.74
CA ASN A 117 4.90 -9.72 -15.75
C ASN A 117 5.44 -10.23 -14.41
N PRO A 118 6.48 -11.07 -14.37
CA PRO A 118 7.13 -11.43 -13.12
C PRO A 118 7.70 -10.18 -12.44
N ILE A 119 7.76 -10.18 -11.10
CA ILE A 119 8.24 -9.02 -10.34
C ILE A 119 9.76 -8.87 -10.37
N SER A 120 10.48 -9.98 -10.56
CA SER A 120 11.93 -10.02 -10.71
C SER A 120 12.26 -10.59 -12.08
N ASP A 121 13.13 -9.93 -12.81
CA ASP A 121 13.79 -10.50 -13.97
C ASP A 121 14.89 -11.44 -13.45
N SER A 122 14.66 -12.75 -13.45
CA SER A 122 15.75 -13.70 -13.13
C SER A 122 16.78 -13.81 -14.27
N SER A 123 16.78 -12.87 -15.21
CA SER A 123 17.48 -12.93 -16.50
C SER A 123 18.74 -12.09 -16.58
N THR A 124 19.14 -11.40 -15.51
CA THR A 124 20.42 -10.68 -15.46
C THR A 124 21.28 -11.18 -14.27
N PRO A 125 22.37 -11.94 -14.52
CA PRO A 125 23.36 -12.28 -13.49
C PRO A 125 24.24 -11.10 -13.10
#